data_AF-A0A962Y3S8-F1
#
_entry.id   AF-A0A962Y3S8-F1
#
_cell.length_a   1.000
_cell.length_b   1.000
_cell.length_c   1.000
_cell.angle_alpha   90.00
_cell.angle_beta   90.00
_cell.angle_gamma   90.00
#
_symmetry.space_group_name_H-M   'P 1'
#
loop_
_entity.id
_entity.type
_entity.pdbx_description
1 polymer ?
#
loop_
_entity_poly.entity_id
_entity_poly.type
_entity_poly.pdbx_seq_one_letter_code
_entity_poly.pdbx_strand_id
1 'polypeptide(L)'
;MASLMASADDTQLIVVEDRGGVSALLYYQALDLPPMDAPVRPPMRDEEPVAPTQPFSEADMLPAKSALLSPGRVERRSIQAPGLRPLFLVGDDEYSHAWLRRRADNLQALGAAGLVVNVETAED
;
A
#
# COMPACT_ATOMS: atom_id res chain seq x y z
N MET A 1 -32.05 19.50 19.48
CA MET A 1 -30.74 19.64 18.82
C MET A 1 -30.97 19.50 17.32
N ALA A 2 -30.73 20.56 16.55
CA ALA A 2 -31.16 20.66 15.16
C ALA A 2 -30.29 19.79 14.24
N SER A 3 -30.95 18.94 13.45
CA SER A 3 -30.31 18.12 12.42
C SER A 3 -30.18 18.96 11.15
N LEU A 4 -28.95 19.19 10.69
CA LEU A 4 -28.69 19.89 9.43
C LEU A 4 -28.85 18.88 8.28
N MET A 5 -30.01 18.87 7.64
CA MET A 5 -30.23 18.17 6.37
C MET A 5 -29.62 19.04 5.27
N ALA A 6 -28.57 18.58 4.62
CA ALA A 6 -28.09 19.18 3.38
C ALA A 6 -29.02 18.73 2.24
N SER A 7 -30.01 19.55 1.91
CA SER A 7 -30.69 19.48 0.61
C SER A 7 -29.74 20.12 -0.40
N ALA A 8 -29.28 19.36 -1.39
CA ALA A 8 -28.68 19.99 -2.56
C ALA A 8 -29.82 20.69 -3.31
N ASP A 9 -29.93 22.00 -3.13
CA ASP A 9 -30.85 22.83 -3.90
C ASP A 9 -30.69 22.55 -5.39
N ASP A 10 -31.81 22.62 -6.12
CA ASP A 10 -31.93 22.67 -7.58
C ASP A 10 -31.31 23.98 -8.12
N THR A 11 -30.04 24.18 -7.79
CA THR A 11 -29.24 25.32 -8.23
C THR A 11 -28.74 24.96 -9.61
N GLN A 12 -29.34 25.56 -10.63
CA GLN A 12 -28.78 25.57 -11.97
C GLN A 12 -27.32 26.00 -11.89
N LEU A 13 -26.42 25.05 -12.20
CA LEU A 13 -24.98 25.27 -12.18
C LEU A 13 -24.64 26.38 -13.17
N ILE A 14 -24.11 27.49 -12.66
CA ILE A 14 -23.57 28.56 -13.50
C ILE A 14 -22.17 28.13 -13.93
N VAL A 15 -22.07 27.58 -15.14
CA VAL A 15 -20.79 27.20 -15.74
C VAL A 15 -20.07 28.46 -16.19
N VAL A 16 -19.05 28.88 -15.44
CA VAL A 16 -18.28 30.11 -15.71
C VAL A 16 -17.33 29.93 -16.89
N GLU A 17 -16.74 28.75 -17.06
CA GLU A 17 -15.89 28.38 -18.20
C GLU A 17 -15.77 26.84 -18.27
N ASP A 18 -16.08 26.22 -19.41
CA ASP A 18 -15.81 24.80 -19.68
C ASP A 18 -14.76 24.71 -20.80
N ARG A 19 -13.54 24.29 -20.46
CA ARG A 19 -12.45 24.13 -21.43
C ARG A 19 -12.48 22.79 -22.16
N GLY A 20 -13.52 21.99 -21.93
CA GLY A 20 -13.64 20.64 -22.44
C GLY A 20 -12.66 19.68 -21.76
N GLY A 21 -12.96 18.39 -21.90
CA GLY A 21 -12.15 17.27 -21.42
C GLY A 21 -12.74 15.95 -21.89
N VAL A 22 -11.97 14.88 -21.82
CA VAL A 22 -12.53 13.53 -22.01
C VAL A 22 -13.32 13.16 -20.76
N SER A 23 -14.52 12.62 -20.95
CA SER A 23 -15.36 12.20 -19.83
C SER A 23 -14.62 11.17 -18.97
N ALA A 24 -14.52 11.44 -17.68
CA ALA A 24 -13.95 10.50 -16.72
C ALA A 24 -14.92 9.33 -16.40
N LEU A 25 -16.12 9.32 -16.99
CA LEU A 25 -17.18 8.35 -16.71
C LEU A 25 -16.71 6.89 -16.89
N LEU A 26 -15.79 6.62 -17.83
CA LEU A 26 -15.16 5.30 -17.99
C LEU A 26 -14.49 4.79 -16.71
N TYR A 27 -13.86 5.66 -15.92
CA TYR A 27 -13.19 5.28 -14.68
C TYR A 27 -14.19 4.96 -13.56
N TYR A 28 -15.40 5.52 -13.62
CA TYR A 28 -16.43 5.34 -12.61
C TYR A 28 -17.41 4.20 -12.93
N GLN A 29 -17.46 3.72 -14.18
CA GLN A 29 -18.32 2.58 -14.58
C GLN A 29 -18.05 1.31 -13.76
N ALA A 30 -16.80 1.07 -13.36
CA ALA A 30 -16.43 -0.09 -12.56
C ALA A 30 -16.94 -0.05 -11.12
N LEU A 31 -17.42 1.10 -10.66
CA LEU A 31 -17.87 1.32 -9.29
C LEU A 31 -19.38 1.08 -9.09
N ASP A 32 -20.10 0.66 -10.14
CA ASP A 32 -21.54 0.40 -10.14
C ASP A 32 -22.34 1.51 -9.45
N LEU A 33 -21.99 2.76 -9.76
CA LEU A 33 -22.59 3.92 -9.12
C LEU A 33 -24.09 3.98 -9.44
N PRO A 34 -24.94 4.27 -8.43
CA PRO A 34 -26.34 4.51 -8.69
C PRO A 34 -26.51 5.71 -9.65
N PRO A 35 -27.59 5.74 -10.45
CA PRO A 35 -27.91 6.88 -11.30
C PRO A 35 -27.84 8.18 -10.50
N MET A 36 -27.32 9.26 -11.08
CA MET A 36 -27.18 10.55 -10.37
C MET A 36 -28.52 11.10 -9.84
N ASP A 37 -29.62 10.74 -10.50
CA ASP A 37 -30.98 11.15 -10.11
C ASP A 37 -31.69 10.10 -9.24
N ALA A 38 -31.00 9.01 -8.87
CA ALA A 38 -31.56 8.04 -7.95
C ALA A 38 -31.72 8.72 -6.58
N PRO A 39 -32.87 8.56 -5.91
CA PRO A 39 -33.01 9.05 -4.55
C PRO A 39 -31.88 8.44 -3.72
N VAL A 40 -30.99 9.29 -3.21
CA VAL A 40 -29.92 8.91 -2.28
C VAL A 40 -30.61 8.36 -1.04
N ARG A 41 -30.87 7.06 -1.03
CA ARG A 41 -31.33 6.37 0.16
C ARG A 41 -30.10 6.36 1.06
N PRO A 42 -30.15 7.02 2.24
CA PRO A 42 -29.04 6.89 3.17
C PRO A 42 -28.82 5.39 3.37
N PRO A 43 -27.58 4.89 3.23
CA PRO A 43 -27.32 3.48 3.50
C PRO A 43 -27.96 3.19 4.86
N MET A 44 -28.71 2.07 4.96
CA MET A 44 -29.00 1.54 6.29
C MET A 44 -27.66 1.48 7.00
N ARG A 45 -27.59 2.10 8.18
CA ARG A 45 -26.35 2.25 8.94
C ARG A 45 -25.93 0.86 9.44
N ASP A 46 -25.44 0.04 8.54
CA ASP A 46 -24.59 -1.08 8.89
C ASP A 46 -23.29 -0.43 9.35
N GLU A 47 -23.19 -0.29 10.67
CA GLU A 47 -22.07 0.19 11.48
C GLU A 47 -21.02 0.97 10.68
N GLU A 48 -21.11 2.30 10.68
CA GLU A 48 -20.00 3.14 10.23
C GLU A 48 -18.74 2.66 10.95
N PRO A 49 -17.67 2.30 10.21
CA PRO A 49 -16.42 1.90 10.84
C PRO A 49 -15.99 3.00 11.79
N VAL A 50 -16.01 2.69 13.10
CA VAL A 50 -15.64 3.65 14.12
C VAL A 50 -14.18 4.02 13.88
N ALA A 51 -13.94 5.26 13.47
CA ALA A 51 -12.60 5.75 13.30
C ALA A 51 -11.87 5.61 14.65
N PRO A 52 -10.67 5.00 14.67
CA PRO A 52 -9.91 4.86 15.89
C PRO A 52 -9.66 6.24 16.49
N THR A 53 -10.01 6.40 17.77
CA THR A 53 -9.90 7.67 18.50
C THR A 53 -8.49 7.93 19.02
N GLN A 54 -7.60 6.94 18.92
CA GLN A 54 -6.20 7.05 19.33
C GLN A 54 -5.28 7.10 18.10
N PRO A 55 -4.21 7.91 18.14
CA PRO A 55 -3.19 7.89 17.09
C PRO A 55 -2.49 6.53 17.07
N PHE A 56 -2.32 5.97 15.88
CA PHE A 56 -1.51 4.76 15.70
C PHE A 56 -0.02 5.06 15.95
N SER A 57 0.65 4.18 16.67
CA SER A 57 2.11 4.15 16.75
C SER A 57 2.69 3.26 15.65
N GLU A 58 3.98 3.40 15.36
CA GLU A 58 4.68 2.55 14.38
C GLU A 58 4.60 1.06 14.74
N ALA A 59 4.67 0.74 16.04
CA ALA A 59 4.52 -0.62 16.54
C ALA A 59 3.11 -1.20 16.33
N ASP A 60 2.08 -0.36 16.15
CA ASP A 60 0.73 -0.82 15.84
C ASP A 60 0.55 -1.14 14.35
N MET A 61 1.42 -0.59 13.49
CA MET A 61 1.29 -0.70 12.03
C MET A 61 2.36 -1.60 11.38
N LEU A 62 3.47 -1.86 12.07
CA LEU A 62 4.60 -2.64 11.56
C LEU A 62 4.88 -3.88 12.44
N PRO A 63 5.35 -4.99 11.84
CA PRO A 63 5.54 -5.20 10.40
C PRO A 63 4.22 -5.45 9.66
N ALA A 64 4.04 -4.81 8.50
CA ALA A 64 2.84 -4.98 7.68
C ALA A 64 2.78 -6.38 7.07
N LYS A 65 1.79 -7.19 7.49
CA LYS A 65 1.55 -8.55 6.97
C LYS A 65 0.35 -8.55 6.04
N SER A 66 0.53 -9.02 4.81
CA SER A 66 -0.55 -9.23 3.85
C SER A 66 -0.81 -10.72 3.64
N ALA A 67 -2.04 -11.18 3.88
CA ALA A 67 -2.40 -12.60 3.74
C ALA A 67 -2.32 -13.12 2.29
N LEU A 68 -2.43 -12.23 1.30
CA LEU A 68 -2.56 -12.59 -0.12
C LEU A 68 -1.36 -12.20 -0.98
N LEU A 69 -0.47 -11.31 -0.51
CA LEU A 69 0.70 -10.92 -1.30
C LEU A 69 1.89 -11.78 -0.92
N SER A 70 2.53 -12.32 -1.94
CA SER A 70 3.84 -12.97 -1.85
C SER A 70 4.88 -12.10 -2.56
N PRO A 71 6.15 -12.11 -2.13
CA PRO A 71 7.23 -11.52 -2.90
C PRO A 71 7.22 -12.02 -4.35
N GLY A 72 7.22 -11.10 -5.31
CA GLY A 72 7.32 -11.43 -6.72
C GLY A 72 8.74 -11.88 -7.11
N ARG A 73 8.86 -12.55 -8.27
CA ARG A 73 10.18 -12.88 -8.82
C ARG A 73 10.89 -11.60 -9.26
N VAL A 74 12.09 -11.36 -8.74
CA VAL A 74 12.93 -10.23 -9.13
C VAL A 74 13.99 -10.70 -10.11
N GLU A 75 13.99 -10.13 -11.32
CA GLU A 75 15.00 -10.42 -12.34
C GLU A 75 16.38 -9.90 -11.91
N ARG A 76 17.42 -10.69 -12.19
CA ARG A 76 18.80 -10.34 -11.82
C ARG A 76 19.25 -9.12 -12.64
N ARG A 77 19.76 -8.09 -11.95
CA ARG A 77 20.39 -6.92 -12.57
C ARG A 77 21.86 -6.84 -12.16
N SER A 78 22.75 -6.64 -13.13
CA SER A 78 24.16 -6.37 -12.85
C SER A 78 24.33 -4.91 -12.45
N ILE A 79 25.04 -4.67 -11.36
CA ILE A 79 25.45 -3.32 -10.95
C ILE A 79 26.99 -3.29 -10.99
N GLN A 80 27.56 -2.36 -11.75
CA GLN A 80 28.98 -2.02 -11.65
C GLN A 80 29.13 -0.86 -10.67
N ALA A 81 29.55 -1.17 -9.45
CA ALA A 81 29.87 -0.17 -8.44
C ALA A 81 31.32 -0.37 -7.96
N PRO A 82 32.31 -0.01 -8.81
CA PRO A 82 33.71 -0.11 -8.43
C PRO A 82 33.99 0.75 -7.19
N GLY A 83 34.71 0.18 -6.21
CA GLY A 83 35.02 0.85 -4.95
C GLY A 83 33.98 0.68 -3.84
N LEU A 84 32.79 0.12 -4.13
CA LEU A 84 31.85 -0.27 -3.07
C LEU A 84 32.17 -1.67 -2.56
N ARG A 85 32.10 -1.84 -1.23
CA ARG A 85 32.11 -3.15 -0.60
C ARG A 85 30.84 -3.90 -1.04
N PRO A 86 30.94 -5.16 -1.49
CA PRO A 86 29.77 -5.97 -1.81
C PRO A 86 28.82 -6.03 -0.60
N LEU A 87 27.52 -5.79 -0.84
CA LEU A 87 26.47 -5.81 0.18
C LEU A 87 25.37 -6.78 -0.24
N PHE A 88 24.77 -7.47 0.73
CA PHE A 88 23.55 -8.26 0.52
C PHE A 88 22.51 -7.98 1.62
N LEU A 89 21.25 -8.19 1.25
CA LEU A 89 20.09 -8.14 2.15
C LEU A 89 19.56 -9.56 2.30
N VAL A 90 19.20 -9.95 3.52
CA VAL A 90 18.65 -11.28 3.80
C VAL A 90 17.51 -11.16 4.81
N GLY A 91 16.39 -11.85 4.57
CA GLY A 91 15.30 -11.94 5.53
C GLY A 91 15.56 -12.96 6.64
N ASP A 92 14.67 -13.03 7.63
CA ASP A 92 14.68 -14.08 8.65
C ASP A 92 13.76 -15.29 8.32
N ASP A 93 13.19 -15.34 7.12
CA ASP A 93 12.39 -16.48 6.68
C ASP A 93 13.27 -17.69 6.24
N GLU A 94 12.67 -18.87 6.19
CA GLU A 94 13.37 -20.12 5.83
C GLU A 94 14.02 -20.06 4.44
N TYR A 95 13.40 -19.38 3.47
CA TYR A 95 13.96 -19.23 2.12
C TYR A 95 15.21 -18.35 2.15
N SER A 96 15.18 -17.25 2.90
CA SER A 96 16.34 -16.37 3.13
C SER A 96 17.50 -17.11 3.83
N HIS A 97 17.21 -17.91 4.86
CA HIS A 97 18.21 -18.75 5.53
C HIS A 97 18.84 -19.77 4.58
N ALA A 98 18.03 -20.48 3.80
CA ALA A 98 18.51 -21.47 2.83
C ALA A 98 19.34 -20.82 1.71
N TRP A 99 18.97 -19.61 1.29
CA TRP A 99 19.76 -18.81 0.35
C TRP A 99 21.13 -18.46 0.93
N LEU A 100 21.19 -17.99 2.18
CA LEU A 100 22.42 -17.58 2.84
C LEU A 100 23.37 -18.76 3.01
N ARG A 101 22.89 -19.91 3.48
CA ARG A 101 23.69 -21.14 3.61
C ARG A 101 24.32 -21.57 2.29
N ARG A 102 23.57 -21.47 1.18
CA ARG A 102 24.08 -21.84 -0.16
C ARG A 102 25.10 -20.85 -0.72
N ARG A 103 25.17 -19.61 -0.21
CA ARG A 103 26.04 -18.56 -0.74
C ARG A 103 27.12 -18.10 0.24
N ALA A 104 27.15 -18.66 1.45
CA ALA A 104 28.04 -18.27 2.53
C ALA A 104 29.51 -18.19 2.08
N ASP A 105 30.04 -19.26 1.47
CA ASP A 105 31.44 -19.31 1.02
C ASP A 105 31.76 -18.21 0.00
N ASN A 106 30.83 -17.96 -0.94
CA ASN A 106 31.01 -16.91 -1.96
C ASN A 106 30.95 -15.50 -1.35
N LEU A 107 30.01 -15.26 -0.44
CA LEU A 107 29.86 -13.99 0.25
C LEU A 107 31.08 -13.68 1.14
N GLN A 108 31.64 -14.71 1.80
CA GLN A 108 32.88 -14.59 2.58
C GLN A 108 34.08 -14.29 1.68
N ALA A 109 34.23 -15.00 0.56
CA ALA A 109 35.31 -14.76 -0.41
C ALA A 109 35.26 -13.34 -1.00
N LEU A 110 34.06 -12.79 -1.18
CA LEU A 110 33.85 -11.40 -1.63
C LEU A 110 34.06 -10.37 -0.52
N GLY A 111 34.27 -10.78 0.73
CA GLY A 111 34.31 -9.87 1.88
C GLY A 111 33.01 -9.08 2.06
N ALA A 112 31.87 -9.65 1.66
CA ALA A 112 30.60 -8.94 1.60
C ALA A 112 30.10 -8.56 3.01
N ALA A 113 29.40 -7.42 3.10
CA ALA A 113 28.63 -7.05 4.28
C ALA A 113 27.17 -7.52 4.12
N GLY A 114 26.54 -7.99 5.19
CA GLY A 114 25.15 -8.42 5.19
C GLY A 114 24.29 -7.54 6.09
N LEU A 115 23.05 -7.28 5.68
CA LEU A 115 22.01 -6.68 6.51
C LEU A 115 20.83 -7.64 6.59
N VAL A 116 20.46 -8.01 7.82
CA VAL A 116 19.24 -8.79 8.09
C VAL A 116 18.05 -7.82 8.10
N VAL A 117 16.98 -8.19 7.41
CA VAL A 117 15.75 -7.38 7.27
C VAL A 117 14.53 -8.25 7.57
N ASN A 118 13.37 -7.63 7.75
CA ASN A 118 12.11 -8.37 7.96
C ASN A 118 12.20 -9.37 9.13
N VAL A 119 12.78 -8.91 10.25
CA VAL A 119 12.83 -9.62 11.54
C VAL A 119 11.58 -9.30 12.34
N GLU A 120 11.03 -10.26 13.07
CA GLU A 120 9.83 -10.04 13.90
C GLU A 120 10.17 -9.28 15.18
N THR A 121 11.34 -9.54 15.77
CA THR A 121 11.83 -8.87 16.96
C THR A 121 13.26 -8.34 16.76
N ALA A 122 13.71 -7.45 17.65
CA ALA A 122 15.08 -6.97 17.62
C ALA A 122 16.10 -8.03 18.10
N GLU A 123 15.62 -9.16 18.62
CA GLU A 123 16.43 -10.26 19.13
C GLU A 123 16.71 -11.34 18.07
N ASP A 124 15.98 -11.29 16.95
CA ASP A 124 16.16 -12.14 15.77
C ASP A 124 17.21 -11.53 14.80
#